data_AF-A0A0F7H1B7-F1
#
_entry.id   AF-A0A0F7H1B7-F1
#
_cell.length_a   1.000
_cell.length_b   1.000
_cell.length_c   1.000
_cell.angle_alpha   90.00
_cell.angle_beta   90.00
_cell.angle_gamma   90.00
#
_symmetry.space_group_name_H-M   'P 1'
#
loop_
_entity.id
_entity.type
_entity.pdbx_description
1 polymer ?
#
loop_
_entity_poly.entity_id
_entity_poly.type
_entity_poly.pdbx_seq_one_letter_code
_entity_poly.pdbx_strand_id
1 'polypeptide(L)'
;MAQAMASMVQGSLIGRLNVPATNGRRSVFTVRAQQDAAESETSSRRAMIGLVATGLASASFVQAVLAEGRPIKVGPPPPPSGGLTGTLNSDEARDLKLPLKDRFYLQPLSPAQAAQRAKESAKEIVSVKNFIDKKAWPYVQNDLRLKAEYLRYDLNTVIAAKPKEEKKSLKELTGKLFQTINNLDYAAKVKSSSEAEKYYAETVSTLNDVLAKLG
;
A
#
# COMPACT_ATOMS: atom_id res chain seq x y z
N MET A 1 -13.57 65.92 -3.83
CA MET A 1 -12.93 65.32 -5.03
C MET A 1 -11.46 65.13 -4.70
N ALA A 2 -11.08 63.92 -4.33
CA ALA A 2 -9.75 63.64 -3.81
C ALA A 2 -9.12 62.45 -4.56
N GLN A 3 -7.84 62.63 -4.85
CA GLN A 3 -6.79 61.64 -5.13
C GLN A 3 -6.61 61.11 -6.56
N ALA A 4 -5.59 61.70 -7.18
CA ALA A 4 -4.73 61.08 -8.18
C ALA A 4 -3.76 60.11 -7.49
N MET A 5 -3.63 58.90 -8.01
CA MET A 5 -2.55 57.93 -7.74
C MET A 5 -2.40 57.03 -8.97
N ALA A 6 -1.35 57.25 -9.77
CA ALA A 6 -0.90 56.30 -10.80
C ALA A 6 0.56 55.95 -10.47
N SER A 7 0.75 54.83 -9.77
CA SER A 7 2.06 54.27 -9.46
C SER A 7 2.48 53.25 -10.51
N MET A 8 3.61 53.53 -11.13
CA MET A 8 4.44 52.64 -11.92
C MET A 8 5.13 51.61 -11.01
N VAL A 9 5.63 50.52 -11.60
CA VAL A 9 6.47 49.42 -11.06
C VAL A 9 5.72 48.11 -10.78
N GLN A 10 5.88 47.14 -11.69
CA GLN A 10 5.99 45.74 -11.31
C GLN A 10 6.85 44.98 -12.34
N GLY A 11 8.08 44.69 -11.95
CA GLY A 11 8.86 43.59 -12.52
C GLY A 11 8.63 42.33 -11.69
N SER A 12 8.49 41.17 -12.35
CA SER A 12 8.95 39.90 -11.80
C SER A 12 8.97 38.83 -12.89
N LEU A 13 10.07 38.08 -12.89
CA LEU A 13 10.46 37.05 -13.84
C LEU A 13 9.54 35.82 -13.81
N ILE A 14 9.09 35.34 -14.97
CA ILE A 14 8.58 33.99 -15.16
C ILE A 14 9.53 33.26 -16.11
N GLY A 15 10.52 32.58 -15.54
CA GLY A 15 11.35 31.61 -16.25
C GLY A 15 10.60 30.29 -16.41
N ARG A 16 10.15 29.98 -17.63
CA ARG A 16 9.63 28.67 -18.02
C ARG A 16 10.81 27.75 -18.33
N LEU A 17 10.99 26.71 -17.52
CA LEU A 17 11.90 25.60 -17.82
C LEU A 17 11.27 24.71 -18.91
N ASN A 18 11.90 24.70 -20.08
CA ASN A 18 11.54 23.86 -21.22
C ASN A 18 12.34 22.55 -21.14
N VAL A 19 11.68 21.43 -20.83
CA VAL A 19 12.29 20.09 -20.84
C VAL A 19 12.03 19.44 -22.21
N PRO A 20 13.04 19.02 -22.97
CA PRO A 20 12.82 18.30 -24.22
C PRO A 20 12.41 16.84 -23.94
N ALA A 21 11.28 16.42 -24.53
CA ALA A 21 10.82 15.04 -24.55
C ALA A 21 11.74 14.19 -25.44
N THR A 22 12.33 13.14 -24.87
CA THR A 22 13.12 12.14 -25.59
C THR A 22 12.18 11.15 -26.29
N ASN A 23 12.10 11.27 -27.62
CA ASN A 23 11.33 10.34 -28.45
C ASN A 23 12.18 9.08 -28.71
N GLY A 24 11.91 8.00 -27.98
CA GLY A 24 12.56 6.70 -28.16
C GLY A 24 12.17 6.06 -29.49
N ARG A 25 13.14 5.92 -30.40
CA ARG A 25 12.99 5.23 -31.69
C ARG A 25 12.66 3.75 -31.49
N ARG A 26 11.55 3.28 -32.06
CA ARG A 26 11.26 1.84 -32.22
C ARG A 26 12.16 1.29 -33.34
N SER A 27 13.06 0.37 -32.99
CA SER A 27 13.81 -0.43 -33.96
C SER A 27 12.91 -1.55 -34.48
N VAL A 28 12.66 -1.59 -35.79
CA VAL A 28 11.98 -2.70 -36.46
C VAL A 28 13.03 -3.42 -37.29
N PHE A 29 13.31 -4.68 -36.95
CA PHE A 29 14.26 -5.53 -37.67
C PHE A 29 13.48 -6.37 -38.69
N THR A 30 13.71 -6.13 -39.98
CA THR A 30 13.09 -6.87 -41.09
C THR A 30 14.17 -7.71 -41.77
N VAL A 31 14.02 -9.03 -41.79
CA VAL A 31 14.90 -9.95 -42.54
C VAL A 31 14.30 -10.19 -43.92
N ARG A 32 15.05 -9.88 -44.97
CA ARG A 32 14.72 -10.15 -46.37
C ARG A 32 15.54 -11.35 -46.83
N ALA A 33 14.88 -12.46 -47.17
CA ALA A 33 15.53 -13.58 -47.84
C ALA A 33 15.61 -13.28 -49.34
N GLN A 34 16.82 -13.31 -49.90
CA GLN A 34 17.10 -13.14 -51.31
C GLN A 34 17.44 -14.51 -51.90
N GLN A 35 16.55 -15.04 -52.73
CA GLN A 35 16.84 -16.16 -53.64
C GLN A 35 16.98 -15.54 -55.03
N ASP A 36 18.22 -15.39 -55.49
CA ASP A 36 18.49 -15.07 -56.88
C ASP A 36 18.43 -16.35 -57.72
N ALA A 37 17.62 -16.28 -58.77
CA ALA A 37 17.55 -17.26 -59.84
C ALA A 37 18.47 -16.81 -60.98
N ALA A 38 19.40 -17.67 -61.39
CA ALA A 38 20.10 -17.56 -62.66
C ALA A 38 20.54 -18.94 -63.17
N GLU A 39 19.86 -19.38 -64.22
CA GLU A 39 20.29 -20.34 -65.24
C GLU A 39 21.43 -19.70 -66.08
N SER A 40 22.33 -20.33 -66.85
CA SER A 40 22.59 -21.72 -67.20
C SER A 40 24.08 -21.85 -67.64
N GLU A 41 24.65 -23.03 -67.41
CA GLU A 41 25.58 -23.78 -68.27
C GLU A 41 26.98 -23.25 -68.66
N THR A 42 27.99 -23.79 -67.98
CA THR A 42 29.06 -24.56 -68.66
C THR A 42 29.46 -25.80 -67.83
N SER A 43 29.26 -26.97 -68.45
CA SER A 43 29.99 -28.25 -68.28
C SER A 43 30.53 -28.67 -66.90
N SER A 44 29.94 -29.74 -66.32
CA SER A 44 30.62 -30.95 -65.80
C SER A 44 29.92 -31.57 -64.55
N ARG A 45 29.39 -32.79 -64.72
CA ARG A 45 29.10 -33.85 -63.72
C ARG A 45 27.96 -33.70 -62.68
N ARG A 46 27.13 -32.65 -62.65
CA ARG A 46 26.02 -32.53 -61.66
C ARG A 46 24.60 -32.35 -62.21
N ALA A 47 24.40 -32.49 -63.51
CA ALA A 47 23.12 -32.19 -64.18
C ALA A 47 22.28 -33.43 -64.56
N MET A 48 22.45 -34.56 -63.85
CA MET A 48 21.63 -35.78 -64.05
C MET A 48 20.90 -36.18 -62.74
N ILE A 49 20.48 -35.20 -61.94
CA ILE A 49 19.57 -35.39 -60.79
C ILE A 49 18.37 -34.46 -61.00
N GLY A 50 17.75 -34.53 -62.17
CA GLY A 50 16.71 -33.60 -62.58
C GLY A 50 15.65 -34.24 -63.47
N LEU A 51 15.27 -35.51 -63.24
CA LEU A 51 14.10 -36.10 -63.92
C LEU A 51 13.58 -37.42 -63.33
N VAL A 52 13.48 -37.58 -62.00
CA VAL A 52 12.62 -38.64 -61.42
C VAL A 52 11.80 -38.06 -60.27
N ALA A 53 10.98 -37.07 -60.62
CA ALA A 53 9.74 -36.83 -59.92
C ALA A 53 8.70 -37.80 -60.51
N THR A 54 8.56 -38.99 -59.94
CA THR A 54 7.36 -39.86 -60.03
C THR A 54 7.66 -41.20 -59.34
N GLY A 55 6.93 -41.52 -58.28
CA GLY A 55 6.87 -42.89 -57.76
C GLY A 55 7.54 -43.13 -56.41
N LEU A 56 7.14 -42.38 -55.37
CA LEU A 56 6.94 -42.90 -54.00
C LEU A 56 6.30 -41.81 -53.13
N ALA A 57 5.15 -41.29 -53.57
CA ALA A 57 4.18 -40.69 -52.65
C ALA A 57 3.35 -41.81 -52.03
N SER A 58 3.99 -42.71 -51.27
CA SER A 58 3.30 -43.59 -50.35
C SER A 58 2.78 -42.73 -49.20
N ALA A 59 1.55 -42.24 -49.38
CA ALA A 59 0.59 -41.73 -48.39
C ALA A 59 1.07 -41.66 -46.93
N SER A 60 2.07 -40.85 -46.62
CA SER A 60 2.21 -40.29 -45.28
C SER A 60 1.31 -39.07 -45.27
N PHE A 61 0.03 -39.30 -45.03
CA PHE A 61 -0.82 -38.29 -44.43
C PHE A 61 -0.09 -37.84 -43.16
N VAL A 62 0.68 -36.74 -43.24
CA VAL A 62 1.00 -35.98 -42.03
C VAL A 62 -0.33 -35.39 -41.63
N GLN A 63 -1.05 -36.20 -40.86
CA GLN A 63 -2.22 -35.79 -40.13
C GLN A 63 -1.70 -34.61 -39.30
N ALA A 64 -2.08 -33.39 -39.70
CA ALA A 64 -1.99 -32.24 -38.84
C ALA A 64 -2.89 -32.58 -37.65
N VAL A 65 -2.31 -33.25 -36.65
CA VAL A 65 -2.95 -33.46 -35.37
C VAL A 65 -2.97 -32.08 -34.75
N LEU A 66 -4.00 -31.32 -35.10
CA LEU A 66 -4.57 -30.29 -34.26
C LEU A 66 -4.93 -31.01 -32.96
N ALA A 67 -3.92 -31.16 -32.09
CA ALA A 67 -4.14 -31.49 -30.71
C ALA A 67 -4.89 -30.30 -30.13
N GLU A 68 -6.22 -30.37 -30.19
CA GLU A 68 -7.11 -29.48 -29.48
C GLU A 68 -6.71 -29.57 -28.00
N GLY A 69 -5.97 -28.56 -27.54
CA GLY A 69 -5.42 -28.52 -26.19
C GLY A 69 -6.58 -28.53 -25.21
N ARG A 70 -6.88 -29.69 -24.62
CA ARG A 70 -7.93 -29.80 -23.60
C ARG A 70 -7.51 -28.90 -22.44
N PRO A 71 -8.30 -27.86 -22.10
CA PRO A 71 -7.96 -27.00 -20.98
C PRO A 71 -7.96 -27.86 -19.71
N ILE A 72 -6.81 -27.91 -19.05
CA ILE A 72 -6.72 -28.49 -17.71
C ILE A 72 -7.62 -27.63 -16.82
N LYS A 73 -8.55 -28.25 -16.10
CA LYS A 73 -9.37 -27.55 -15.10
C LYS A 73 -8.46 -27.15 -13.94
N VAL A 74 -7.77 -26.02 -14.10
CA VAL A 74 -7.19 -25.30 -12.97
C VAL A 74 -8.37 -24.87 -12.11
N GLY A 75 -8.37 -25.25 -10.83
CA GLY A 75 -9.40 -24.81 -9.91
C GLY A 75 -9.52 -23.28 -9.90
N PRO A 76 -10.68 -22.71 -9.53
CA PRO A 76 -10.79 -21.28 -9.38
C PRO A 76 -9.70 -20.77 -8.43
N PRO A 77 -9.16 -19.56 -8.65
CA PRO A 77 -8.23 -18.97 -7.69
C PRO A 77 -8.87 -18.96 -6.29
N PRO A 78 -8.06 -19.07 -5.22
CA PRO A 78 -8.59 -18.98 -3.88
C PRO A 78 -9.41 -17.69 -3.74
N PRO A 79 -10.54 -17.74 -3.01
CA PRO A 79 -11.30 -16.52 -2.75
C PRO A 79 -10.37 -15.45 -2.19
N PRO A 80 -10.53 -14.19 -2.60
CA PRO A 80 -9.67 -13.11 -2.11
C PRO A 80 -9.71 -13.09 -0.59
N SER A 81 -8.57 -13.35 0.03
CA SER A 81 -8.43 -13.46 1.48
C SER A 81 -8.00 -12.11 2.04
N GLY A 82 -8.81 -11.52 2.90
CA GLY A 82 -8.53 -10.30 3.67
C GLY A 82 -9.39 -10.30 4.95
N GLY A 83 -8.77 -10.04 6.10
CA GLY A 83 -9.33 -10.28 7.44
C GLY A 83 -10.65 -9.56 7.76
N LEU A 84 -11.36 -10.13 8.75
CA LEU A 84 -12.82 -9.99 8.97
C LEU A 84 -13.64 -10.29 7.70
N THR A 85 -14.96 -10.38 7.77
CA THR A 85 -15.83 -10.76 6.65
C THR A 85 -15.81 -9.70 5.53
N GLY A 86 -14.74 -9.65 4.71
CA GLY A 86 -14.67 -8.91 3.46
C GLY A 86 -13.42 -8.04 3.30
N THR A 87 -12.86 -8.06 2.08
CA THR A 87 -11.92 -7.04 1.56
C THR A 87 -12.56 -5.65 1.43
N LEU A 88 -13.89 -5.56 1.60
CA LEU A 88 -14.69 -4.38 1.32
C LEU A 88 -14.31 -3.19 2.21
N ASN A 89 -14.08 -3.35 3.53
CA ASN A 89 -13.85 -2.20 4.41
C ASN A 89 -12.55 -1.42 4.13
N SER A 90 -11.50 -2.06 3.62
CA SER A 90 -10.25 -1.36 3.26
C SER A 90 -10.35 -0.66 1.90
N ASP A 91 -11.14 -1.20 0.98
CA ASP A 91 -11.37 -0.64 -0.36
C ASP A 91 -12.49 0.41 -0.37
N GLU A 92 -13.49 0.29 0.52
CA GLU A 92 -14.60 1.24 0.74
C GLU A 92 -14.11 2.62 1.19
N ALA A 93 -13.01 2.67 1.94
CA ALA A 93 -12.39 3.92 2.35
C ALA A 93 -11.91 4.78 1.16
N ARG A 94 -11.81 4.17 -0.03
CA ARG A 94 -11.44 4.82 -1.29
C ARG A 94 -12.62 4.98 -2.26
N ASP A 95 -13.85 4.58 -1.90
CA ASP A 95 -15.03 4.80 -2.74
C ASP A 95 -15.52 6.25 -2.64
N LEU A 96 -15.30 7.01 -3.70
CA LEU A 96 -15.68 8.43 -3.81
C LEU A 96 -17.21 8.64 -3.83
N LYS A 97 -18.00 7.56 -4.02
CA LYS A 97 -19.48 7.64 -4.05
C LYS A 97 -20.09 7.75 -2.66
N LEU A 98 -19.42 7.24 -1.63
CA LEU A 98 -19.91 7.28 -0.25
C LEU A 98 -19.66 8.66 0.40
N PRO A 99 -20.50 9.07 1.36
CA PRO A 99 -20.21 10.25 2.19
C PRO A 99 -18.84 10.12 2.89
N LEU A 100 -18.14 11.24 3.10
CA LEU A 100 -16.78 11.24 3.66
C LEU A 100 -16.67 10.53 5.02
N LYS A 101 -17.74 10.55 5.82
CA LYS A 101 -17.78 9.92 7.14
C LYS A 101 -17.70 8.39 7.09
N ASP A 102 -18.19 7.79 6.00
CA ASP A 102 -18.28 6.34 5.84
C ASP A 102 -17.05 5.78 5.09
N ARG A 103 -16.20 6.68 4.57
CA ARG A 103 -14.94 6.36 3.89
C ARG A 103 -13.74 6.22 4.84
N PHE A 104 -13.91 6.28 6.15
CA PHE A 104 -12.76 6.12 7.04
C PHE A 104 -12.42 4.64 7.20
N TYR A 105 -11.13 4.31 7.06
CA TYR A 105 -10.61 2.96 7.35
C TYR A 105 -10.93 2.52 8.80
N LEU A 106 -11.05 3.50 9.69
CA LEU A 106 -11.39 3.31 11.09
C LEU A 106 -12.86 3.66 11.29
N GLN A 107 -13.71 2.64 11.20
CA GLN A 107 -15.15 2.80 11.30
C GLN A 107 -15.62 3.08 12.74
N PRO A 108 -16.70 3.88 12.89
CA PRO A 108 -17.31 4.13 14.18
C PRO A 108 -17.87 2.82 14.76
N LEU A 109 -17.50 2.52 16.00
CA LEU A 109 -18.06 1.39 16.74
C LEU A 109 -19.01 1.88 17.83
N SER A 110 -19.86 0.97 18.33
CA SER A 110 -20.61 1.26 19.55
C SER A 110 -19.65 1.52 20.71
N PRO A 111 -20.01 2.36 21.71
CA PRO A 111 -19.13 2.67 22.83
C PRO A 111 -18.63 1.42 23.58
N ALA A 112 -19.46 0.38 23.67
CA ALA A 112 -19.08 -0.89 24.29
C ALA A 112 -18.01 -1.64 23.47
N GLN A 113 -18.15 -1.72 22.15
CA GLN A 113 -17.16 -2.34 21.27
C GLN A 113 -15.87 -1.51 21.20
N ALA A 114 -15.98 -0.18 21.17
CA ALA A 114 -14.83 0.73 21.24
C ALA A 114 -14.03 0.53 22.54
N ALA A 115 -14.70 0.32 23.68
CA ALA A 115 -14.02 -0.01 24.94
C ALA A 115 -13.28 -1.36 24.89
N GLN A 116 -13.79 -2.36 24.18
CA GLN A 116 -13.09 -3.64 23.99
C GLN A 116 -11.88 -3.50 23.07
N ARG A 117 -12.04 -2.80 21.93
CA ARG A 117 -10.92 -2.53 21.02
C ARG A 117 -9.83 -1.67 21.68
N ALA A 118 -10.22 -0.71 22.52
CA ALA A 118 -9.28 0.06 23.33
C ALA A 118 -8.46 -0.84 24.29
N LYS A 119 -9.06 -1.89 24.87
CA LYS A 119 -8.34 -2.89 25.69
C LYS A 119 -7.38 -3.73 24.85
N GLU A 120 -7.70 -4.02 23.60
CA GLU A 120 -6.80 -4.71 22.66
C GLU A 120 -5.61 -3.82 22.27
N SER A 121 -5.87 -2.59 21.84
CA SER A 121 -4.81 -1.61 21.53
C SER A 121 -3.91 -1.34 22.74
N ALA A 122 -4.49 -1.32 23.93
CA ALA A 122 -3.74 -1.22 25.19
C ALA A 122 -2.74 -2.37 25.37
N LYS A 123 -3.14 -3.63 25.14
CA LYS A 123 -2.25 -4.79 25.24
C LYS A 123 -1.11 -4.70 24.23
N GLU A 124 -1.40 -4.24 23.01
CA GLU A 124 -0.39 -4.08 21.97
C GLU A 124 0.62 -2.97 22.30
N ILE A 125 0.17 -1.84 22.87
CA ILE A 125 1.08 -0.78 23.36
C ILE A 125 2.04 -1.32 24.43
N VAL A 126 1.56 -2.16 25.35
CA VAL A 126 2.42 -2.82 26.34
C VAL A 126 3.43 -3.77 25.66
N SER A 127 3.04 -4.44 24.57
CA SER A 127 3.93 -5.35 23.84
C SER A 127 5.11 -4.67 23.14
N VAL A 128 5.06 -3.34 22.96
CA VAL A 128 6.14 -2.52 22.35
C VAL A 128 7.46 -2.63 23.11
N LYS A 129 7.43 -3.04 24.38
CA LYS A 129 8.63 -3.31 25.20
C LYS A 129 9.64 -4.23 24.49
N ASN A 130 9.15 -5.24 23.79
CA ASN A 130 10.00 -6.17 23.04
C ASN A 130 10.83 -5.47 21.95
N PHE A 131 10.29 -4.41 21.34
CA PHE A 131 10.99 -3.62 20.34
C PHE A 131 11.97 -2.62 20.97
N ILE A 132 11.63 -2.06 22.14
CA ILE A 132 12.52 -1.19 22.92
C ILE A 132 13.77 -1.97 23.33
N ASP A 133 13.61 -3.19 23.83
CA ASP A 133 14.72 -4.05 24.28
C ASP A 133 15.66 -4.44 23.13
N LYS A 134 15.08 -4.68 21.95
CA LYS A 134 15.82 -4.94 20.72
C LYS A 134 16.39 -3.67 20.07
N LYS A 135 16.14 -2.48 20.63
CA LYS A 135 16.50 -1.17 20.06
C LYS A 135 15.98 -0.99 18.62
N ALA A 136 14.83 -1.58 18.34
CA ALA A 136 14.18 -1.60 17.04
C ALA A 136 13.32 -0.33 16.86
N TRP A 137 13.94 0.84 16.93
CA TRP A 137 13.26 2.15 17.02
C TRP A 137 12.18 2.42 15.96
N PRO A 138 12.38 2.09 14.66
CA PRO A 138 11.34 2.29 13.66
C PRO A 138 10.08 1.46 13.95
N TYR A 139 10.25 0.24 14.47
CA TYR A 139 9.14 -0.63 14.84
C TYR A 139 8.42 -0.12 16.09
N VAL A 140 9.17 0.39 17.08
CA VAL A 140 8.59 1.09 18.24
C VAL A 140 7.68 2.22 17.77
N GLN A 141 8.17 3.11 16.90
CA GLN A 141 7.39 4.25 16.44
C GLN A 141 6.17 3.85 15.61
N ASN A 142 6.35 2.96 14.64
CA ASN A 142 5.27 2.59 13.72
C ASN A 142 4.15 1.87 14.46
N ASP A 143 4.49 0.91 15.32
CA ASP A 143 3.49 0.16 16.08
C ASP A 143 2.81 1.06 17.11
N LEU A 144 3.58 1.85 17.87
CA LEU A 144 3.03 2.80 18.84
C LEU A 144 2.08 3.81 18.18
N ARG A 145 2.46 4.41 17.04
CA ARG A 145 1.59 5.37 16.33
C ARG A 145 0.32 4.71 15.79
N LEU A 146 0.46 3.53 15.17
CA LEU A 146 -0.69 2.77 14.69
C LEU A 146 -1.67 2.53 15.83
N LYS A 147 -1.23 1.93 16.94
CA LYS A 147 -2.11 1.56 18.05
C LYS A 147 -2.62 2.77 18.85
N ALA A 148 -1.81 3.83 18.97
CA ALA A 148 -2.22 5.07 19.62
C ALA A 148 -3.34 5.79 18.86
N GLU A 149 -3.35 5.73 17.51
CA GLU A 149 -4.43 6.32 16.70
C GLU A 149 -5.77 5.58 16.91
N TYR A 150 -5.76 4.24 16.90
CA TYR A 150 -6.94 3.43 17.26
C TYR A 150 -7.44 3.77 18.66
N LEU A 151 -6.53 3.76 19.65
CA LEU A 151 -6.86 4.08 21.03
C LEU A 151 -7.45 5.49 21.17
N ARG A 152 -6.91 6.48 20.44
CA ARG A 152 -7.40 7.87 20.50
C ARG A 152 -8.83 7.99 19.99
N TYR A 153 -9.12 7.32 18.88
CA TYR A 153 -10.47 7.33 18.31
C TYR A 153 -11.48 6.64 19.23
N ASP A 154 -11.12 5.46 19.76
CA ASP A 154 -11.99 4.69 20.64
C ASP A 154 -12.25 5.40 21.97
N LEU A 155 -11.20 5.97 22.60
CA LEU A 155 -11.35 6.74 23.82
C LEU A 155 -12.25 7.96 23.60
N ASN A 156 -12.12 8.69 22.48
CA ASN A 156 -13.03 9.81 22.20
C ASN A 156 -14.49 9.36 22.06
N THR A 157 -14.72 8.20 21.44
CA THR A 157 -16.06 7.61 21.31
C THR A 157 -16.64 7.24 22.68
N VAL A 158 -15.85 6.59 23.54
CA VAL A 158 -16.28 6.24 24.90
C VAL A 158 -16.52 7.48 25.76
N ILE A 159 -15.61 8.46 25.72
CA ILE A 159 -15.74 9.75 26.43
C ILE A 159 -17.00 10.50 25.99
N ALA A 160 -17.38 10.41 24.72
CA ALA A 160 -18.59 11.05 24.21
C ALA A 160 -19.87 10.43 24.79
N ALA A 161 -19.87 9.13 25.07
CA ALA A 161 -21.00 8.38 25.60
C ALA A 161 -21.15 8.46 27.14
N LYS A 162 -20.12 8.88 27.87
CA LYS A 162 -20.11 8.96 29.34
C LYS A 162 -20.81 10.22 29.88
N PRO A 163 -21.32 10.18 31.13
CA PRO A 163 -21.97 11.34 31.77
C PRO A 163 -20.97 12.50 32.01
N LYS A 164 -21.49 13.73 32.16
CA LYS A 164 -20.68 14.97 32.19
C LYS A 164 -19.57 14.98 33.25
N GLU A 165 -19.84 14.43 34.45
CA GLU A 165 -18.87 14.41 35.56
C GLU A 165 -17.69 13.47 35.26
N GLU A 166 -17.97 12.24 34.79
CA GLU A 166 -16.93 11.27 34.42
C GLU A 166 -16.13 11.74 33.20
N LYS A 167 -16.80 12.42 32.26
CA LYS A 167 -16.20 12.91 31.00
C LYS A 167 -15.00 13.81 31.23
N LYS A 168 -15.04 14.70 32.23
CA LYS A 168 -13.93 15.62 32.53
C LYS A 168 -12.70 14.85 33.02
N SER A 169 -12.90 13.96 33.99
CA SER A 169 -11.82 13.13 34.55
C SER A 169 -11.18 12.21 33.49
N LEU A 170 -12.00 11.57 32.65
CA LEU A 170 -11.50 10.65 31.63
C LEU A 170 -10.73 11.39 30.53
N LYS A 171 -11.19 12.60 30.16
CA LYS A 171 -10.49 13.45 29.19
C LYS A 171 -9.12 13.90 29.72
N GLU A 172 -9.00 14.22 31.01
CA GLU A 172 -7.73 14.60 31.63
C GLU A 172 -6.75 13.42 31.67
N LEU A 173 -7.20 12.25 32.13
CA LEU A 173 -6.38 11.02 32.13
C LEU A 173 -5.93 10.64 30.71
N THR A 174 -6.84 10.73 29.74
CA THR A 174 -6.53 10.48 28.33
C THR A 174 -5.53 11.50 27.78
N GLY A 175 -5.66 12.78 28.17
CA GLY A 175 -4.69 13.82 27.83
C GLY A 175 -3.28 13.50 28.33
N LYS A 176 -3.17 13.08 29.60
CA LYS A 176 -1.90 12.66 30.22
C LYS A 176 -1.30 11.43 29.53
N LEU A 177 -2.13 10.42 29.23
CA LEU A 177 -1.71 9.23 28.49
C LEU A 177 -1.11 9.57 27.12
N PHE A 178 -1.75 10.45 26.34
CA PHE A 178 -1.19 10.83 25.04
C PHE A 178 0.06 11.70 25.16
N GLN A 179 0.21 12.47 26.23
CA GLN A 179 1.47 13.18 26.49
C GLN A 179 2.62 12.19 26.76
N THR A 180 2.41 11.15 27.57
CA THR A 180 3.45 10.14 27.83
C THR A 180 3.76 9.30 26.60
N ILE A 181 2.75 8.94 25.80
CA ILE A 181 2.94 8.25 24.51
C ILE A 181 3.77 9.11 23.53
N ASN A 182 3.49 10.41 23.44
CA ASN A 182 4.26 11.32 22.58
C ASN A 182 5.72 11.44 23.06
N ASN A 183 5.95 11.48 24.38
CA ASN A 183 7.31 11.49 24.93
C ASN A 183 8.05 10.18 24.65
N LEU A 184 7.36 9.03 24.70
CA LEU A 184 7.91 7.73 24.31
C LEU A 184 8.25 7.68 22.81
N ASP A 185 7.39 8.20 21.94
CA ASP A 185 7.66 8.32 20.50
C ASP A 185 8.89 9.20 20.21
N TYR A 186 8.99 10.31 20.96
CA TYR A 186 10.15 11.21 20.89
C TYR A 186 11.43 10.51 21.38
N ALA A 187 11.39 9.79 22.50
CA ALA A 187 12.52 9.01 23.01
C ALA A 187 12.97 7.95 21.99
N ALA A 188 12.02 7.30 21.32
CA ALA A 188 12.30 6.37 20.21
C ALA A 188 12.92 7.10 19.00
N LYS A 189 12.51 8.34 18.72
CA LYS A 189 13.07 9.17 17.64
C LYS A 189 14.53 9.54 17.88
N VAL A 190 14.86 9.93 19.11
CA VAL A 190 16.24 10.25 19.51
C VAL A 190 17.06 9.01 19.88
N LYS A 191 16.43 7.82 19.84
CA LYS A 191 17.05 6.51 20.10
C LYS A 191 17.62 6.39 21.52
N SER A 192 16.99 7.07 22.49
CA SER A 192 17.40 7.09 23.89
C SER A 192 16.73 5.94 24.65
N SER A 193 17.50 4.90 25.00
CA SER A 193 16.98 3.73 25.72
C SER A 193 16.52 4.07 27.14
N SER A 194 17.27 4.90 27.87
CA SER A 194 16.91 5.28 29.24
C SER A 194 15.61 6.08 29.31
N GLU A 195 15.43 7.03 28.38
CA GLU A 195 14.20 7.81 28.28
C GLU A 195 13.03 6.95 27.79
N ALA A 196 13.27 6.05 26.84
CA ALA A 196 12.23 5.15 26.34
C ALA A 196 11.71 4.22 27.43
N GLU A 197 12.59 3.65 28.27
CA GLU A 197 12.17 2.81 29.40
C GLU A 197 11.39 3.58 30.46
N LYS A 198 11.83 4.81 30.77
CA LYS A 198 11.11 5.71 31.68
C LYS A 198 9.71 6.02 31.18
N TYR A 199 9.59 6.52 29.95
CA TYR A 199 8.28 6.89 29.38
C TYR A 199 7.41 5.67 29.09
N TYR A 200 8.00 4.50 28.83
CA TYR A 200 7.27 3.24 28.77
C TYR A 200 6.61 2.91 30.12
N ALA A 201 7.34 2.97 31.23
CA ALA A 201 6.77 2.73 32.55
C ALA A 201 5.65 3.72 32.90
N GLU A 202 5.85 5.01 32.60
CA GLU A 202 4.82 6.05 32.76
C GLU A 202 3.58 5.78 31.87
N THR A 203 3.79 5.33 30.63
CA THR A 203 2.71 4.97 29.70
C THR A 203 1.92 3.78 30.23
N VAL A 204 2.56 2.72 30.73
CA VAL A 204 1.87 1.57 31.33
C VAL A 204 1.02 2.00 32.53
N SER A 205 1.57 2.85 33.41
CA SER A 205 0.86 3.36 34.57
C SER A 205 -0.39 4.17 34.19
N THR A 206 -0.22 5.18 33.34
CA THR A 206 -1.34 6.04 32.87
C THR A 206 -2.37 5.28 32.04
N LEU A 207 -1.94 4.26 31.31
CA LEU A 207 -2.82 3.40 30.53
C LEU A 207 -3.68 2.52 31.45
N ASN A 208 -3.12 1.98 32.53
CA ASN A 208 -3.90 1.27 33.55
C ASN A 208 -4.92 2.18 34.24
N ASP A 209 -4.57 3.43 34.53
CA ASP A 209 -5.51 4.42 35.08
C ASP A 209 -6.72 4.65 34.16
N VAL A 210 -6.48 4.73 32.85
CA VAL A 210 -7.55 4.88 31.84
C VAL A 210 -8.38 3.60 31.73
N LEU A 211 -7.74 2.42 31.67
CA LEU A 211 -8.45 1.14 31.59
C LEU A 211 -9.35 0.90 32.81
N ALA A 212 -8.94 1.33 34.01
CA ALA A 212 -9.75 1.25 35.22
C ALA A 212 -11.04 2.08 35.15
N LYS A 213 -11.13 3.09 34.26
CA LYS A 213 -12.34 3.89 34.01
C LYS A 213 -13.20 3.37 32.86
N LEU A 214 -12.67 2.42 32.07
CA LEU A 214 -13.37 1.75 30.97
C LEU A 214 -14.01 0.40 31.40
N GLY A 215 -13.63 -0.10 32.59
CA GLY A 215 -14.14 -1.32 33.22
C GLY A 215 -15.43 -1.08 34.00
#